data_AF-A0AB39MDJ4-F1
#
_entry.id   AF-A0AB39MDJ4-F1
#
_cell.length_a   1.000
_cell.length_b   1.000
_cell.length_c   1.000
_cell.angle_alpha   90.00
_cell.angle_beta   90.00
_cell.angle_gamma   90.00
#
_symmetry.space_group_name_H-M   'P 1'
#
loop_
_entity.id
_entity.type
_entity.pdbx_description
1 polymer ?
#
loop_
_entity_poly.entity_id
_entity_poly.type
_entity_poly.pdbx_seq_one_letter_code
_entity_poly.pdbx_strand_id
1 'polypeptide(L)'
;MNPDSEDLSPRKVTPSEVDRWHRLAERVRQDLSASGLTVHATAEHGPLPHEGGGWIELDDLDDAGGGVWLHWELHPRVREAIRTAIRHSQVGDPFLEATRQAYESTVTAVLATLTALGYEAERSRDDYRPYAVRVLAHPDIHA
;
A
#
# COMPACT_ATOMS: atom_id res chain seq x y z
N MET A 1 2.66 -38.95 18.39
CA MET A 1 3.76 -38.47 17.56
C MET A 1 3.15 -38.21 16.20
N ASN A 2 2.77 -36.96 15.91
CA ASN A 2 2.06 -36.60 14.68
C ASN A 2 3.09 -36.31 13.57
N PRO A 3 2.99 -36.92 12.38
CA PRO A 3 3.96 -36.75 11.30
C PRO A 3 3.60 -35.64 10.30
N ASP A 4 2.71 -34.70 10.65
CA ASP A 4 2.25 -33.64 9.74
C ASP A 4 2.57 -32.23 10.29
N SER A 5 3.83 -32.00 10.65
CA SER A 5 4.36 -30.64 10.64
C SER A 5 4.81 -30.36 9.21
N GLU A 6 3.85 -30.13 8.31
CA GLU A 6 4.14 -29.45 7.05
C GLU A 6 4.88 -28.15 7.39
N ASP A 7 5.95 -27.89 6.66
CA ASP A 7 6.77 -26.70 6.79
C ASP A 7 5.91 -25.48 6.40
N LEU A 8 5.15 -24.96 7.37
CA LEU A 8 4.31 -23.76 7.27
C LEU A 8 5.15 -22.48 7.25
N SER A 9 6.46 -22.58 6.98
CA SER A 9 7.31 -21.43 6.76
C SER A 9 6.82 -20.72 5.49
N PRO A 10 6.45 -19.43 5.57
CA PRO A 10 5.96 -18.72 4.40
C PRO A 10 7.07 -18.73 3.33
N ARG A 11 6.70 -19.23 2.15
CA ARG A 11 7.61 -19.35 1.03
C ARG A 11 7.87 -17.95 0.47
N LYS A 12 9.12 -17.66 0.11
CA LYS A 12 9.46 -16.41 -0.59
C LYS A 12 9.29 -16.57 -2.10
N VAL A 13 8.93 -15.48 -2.77
CA VAL A 13 8.88 -15.47 -4.23
C VAL A 13 10.25 -15.66 -4.87
N THR A 14 10.25 -16.04 -6.15
CA THR A 14 11.48 -16.27 -6.91
C THR A 14 12.29 -14.97 -7.08
N PRO A 15 13.63 -15.02 -7.20
CA PRO A 15 14.44 -13.80 -7.41
C PRO A 15 14.02 -12.99 -8.65
N SER A 16 13.64 -13.66 -9.74
CA SER A 16 13.12 -13.02 -10.95
C SER A 16 11.84 -12.23 -10.71
N GLU A 17 10.99 -12.71 -9.81
CA GLU A 17 9.73 -12.08 -9.45
C GLU A 17 9.93 -10.90 -8.51
N VAL A 18 10.87 -11.01 -7.56
CA VAL A 18 11.34 -9.88 -6.74
C VAL A 18 11.90 -8.76 -7.63
N ASP A 19 12.76 -9.09 -8.59
CA ASP A 19 13.31 -8.10 -9.53
C ASP A 19 12.22 -7.43 -10.37
N ARG A 20 11.21 -8.19 -10.81
CA ARG A 20 10.03 -7.66 -11.50
C ARG A 20 9.26 -6.69 -10.60
N TRP A 21 9.04 -7.04 -9.34
CA TRP A 21 8.34 -6.19 -8.38
C TRP A 21 9.10 -4.91 -8.05
N HIS A 22 10.43 -4.97 -7.93
CA HIS A 22 11.26 -3.76 -7.80
C HIS A 22 11.13 -2.84 -9.01
N ARG A 23 11.18 -3.39 -10.24
CA ARG A 23 10.95 -2.59 -11.46
C ARG A 23 9.56 -1.97 -11.48
N LEU A 24 8.54 -2.72 -11.08
CA LEU A 24 7.16 -2.23 -11.00
C LEU A 24 7.00 -1.13 -9.96
N ALA A 25 7.52 -1.33 -8.74
CA ALA A 25 7.50 -0.34 -7.68
C ALA A 25 8.18 0.97 -8.08
N GLU A 26 9.38 0.89 -8.66
CA GLU A 26 10.11 2.08 -9.06
C GLU A 26 9.39 2.85 -10.17
N ARG A 27 8.82 2.14 -11.16
CA ARG A 27 8.06 2.76 -12.25
C ARG A 27 6.76 3.40 -11.75
N VAL A 28 6.01 2.73 -10.86
CA VAL A 28 4.84 3.30 -10.17
C VAL A 28 5.21 4.59 -9.44
N ARG A 29 6.31 4.57 -8.66
CA ARG A 29 6.78 5.73 -7.92
C ARG A 29 7.08 6.91 -8.84
N GLN A 30 7.79 6.66 -9.94
CA GLN A 30 8.15 7.68 -10.92
C GLN A 30 6.90 8.28 -11.60
N ASP A 31 5.99 7.44 -12.09
CA ASP A 31 4.81 7.90 -12.82
C ASP A 31 3.82 8.67 -11.93
N LEU A 32 3.61 8.20 -10.69
CA LEU A 32 2.78 8.93 -9.71
C LEU A 32 3.43 10.25 -9.31
N SER A 33 4.75 10.28 -9.13
CA SER A 33 5.50 11.51 -8.86
C SER A 33 5.39 12.51 -10.03
N ALA A 34 5.49 12.03 -11.27
CA ALA A 34 5.30 12.84 -12.47
C ALA A 34 3.86 13.38 -12.60
N SER A 35 2.88 12.67 -12.03
CA SER A 35 1.48 13.09 -11.94
C SER A 35 1.23 14.10 -10.80
N GLY A 36 2.26 14.48 -10.03
CA GLY A 36 2.18 15.44 -8.94
C GLY A 36 1.85 14.83 -7.57
N LEU A 37 1.85 13.50 -7.44
CA LEU A 37 1.63 12.81 -6.17
C LEU A 37 2.97 12.53 -5.48
N THR A 38 3.12 12.94 -4.23
CA THR A 38 4.31 12.60 -3.44
C THR A 38 4.28 11.12 -3.05
N VAL A 39 5.13 10.31 -3.70
CA VAL A 39 5.35 8.91 -3.35
C VAL A 39 6.80 8.71 -2.91
N HIS A 40 6.97 8.39 -1.64
CA HIS A 40 8.25 8.15 -1.00
C HIS A 40 8.80 6.77 -1.39
N ALA A 41 10.12 6.65 -1.38
CA ALA A 41 10.78 5.36 -1.59
C ALA A 41 10.38 4.36 -0.50
N THR A 42 10.46 3.08 -0.84
CA THR A 42 10.02 1.93 -0.03
C THR A 42 10.46 2.08 1.42
N ALA A 43 9.52 2.05 2.35
CA ALA A 43 9.84 2.05 3.77
C ALA A 43 10.16 0.62 4.19
N GLU A 44 11.20 0.01 3.63
CA GLU A 44 11.50 -1.40 3.92
C GLU A 44 11.61 -1.63 5.42
N HIS A 45 12.17 -0.69 6.19
CA HIS A 45 12.12 -0.67 7.66
C HIS A 45 12.25 0.76 8.24
N GLY A 46 11.82 1.78 7.47
CA GLY A 46 12.02 3.21 7.79
C GLY A 46 10.82 3.87 8.47
N PRO A 47 11.00 5.00 9.19
CA PRO A 47 9.87 5.75 9.74
C PRO A 47 8.95 6.21 8.60
N LEU A 48 7.64 6.10 8.81
CA LEU A 48 6.62 6.61 7.90
C LEU A 48 6.93 8.05 7.50
N PRO A 49 6.68 8.46 6.25
CA PRO A 49 7.00 9.79 5.78
C PRO A 49 6.41 10.87 6.68
N HIS A 50 7.29 11.74 7.18
CA HIS A 50 6.95 12.76 8.16
C HIS A 50 5.94 13.79 7.65
N GLU A 51 5.76 13.92 6.34
CA GLU A 51 4.84 14.91 5.75
C GLU A 51 3.48 14.30 5.37
N GLY A 52 3.32 12.99 5.51
CA GLY A 52 2.28 12.23 4.83
C GLY A 52 2.66 11.94 3.38
N GLY A 53 1.73 11.38 2.62
CA GLY A 53 1.95 10.97 1.24
C GLY A 53 1.98 9.46 1.05
N GLY A 54 2.30 9.05 -0.17
CA GLY A 54 2.31 7.65 -0.58
C GLY A 54 3.63 6.98 -0.26
N TRP A 55 3.62 5.70 0.00
CA TRP A 55 4.84 4.90 0.08
C TRP A 55 4.56 3.49 -0.43
N ILE A 56 5.59 2.84 -0.96
CA ILE A 56 5.46 1.51 -1.54
C ILE A 56 5.97 0.48 -0.53
N GLU A 57 5.23 -0.61 -0.36
CA GLU A 57 5.64 -1.83 0.33
C GLU A 57 5.89 -2.91 -0.74
N LEU A 58 6.98 -3.65 -0.55
CA LEU A 58 7.24 -4.88 -1.29
C LEU A 58 7.09 -6.04 -0.31
N ASP A 59 6.02 -6.79 -0.49
CA ASP A 59 5.76 -8.01 0.28
C ASP A 59 6.33 -9.20 -0.49
N ASP A 60 7.44 -9.76 -0.01
CA ASP A 60 8.21 -10.82 -0.69
C ASP A 60 7.67 -12.24 -0.43
N LEU A 61 6.51 -12.37 0.22
CA LEU A 61 5.85 -13.64 0.45
C LEU A 61 5.18 -14.17 -0.84
N ASP A 62 5.38 -15.45 -1.10
CA ASP A 62 4.74 -16.22 -2.18
C ASP A 62 3.35 -16.68 -1.73
N ASP A 63 2.49 -15.69 -1.43
CA ASP A 63 1.09 -15.91 -1.05
C ASP A 63 0.15 -14.92 -1.77
N ALA A 64 -1.13 -14.98 -1.44
CA ALA A 64 -2.12 -14.09 -2.05
C ALA A 64 -1.90 -12.60 -1.67
N GLY A 65 -1.16 -12.32 -0.60
CA GLY A 65 -0.80 -11.01 -0.08
C GLY A 65 0.50 -10.45 -0.65
N GLY A 66 1.38 -11.27 -1.22
CA GLY A 66 2.64 -10.84 -1.83
C GLY A 66 2.49 -9.84 -2.98
N GLY A 67 3.46 -8.94 -3.13
CA GLY A 67 3.57 -8.07 -4.30
C GLY A 67 3.85 -6.61 -3.98
N VAL A 68 3.47 -5.74 -4.93
CA VAL A 68 3.69 -4.29 -4.85
C VAL A 68 2.46 -3.61 -4.29
N TRP A 69 2.59 -3.00 -3.12
CA TRP A 69 1.50 -2.32 -2.44
C TRP A 69 1.81 -0.84 -2.27
N LEU A 70 0.84 -0.01 -2.58
CA LEU A 70 0.88 1.42 -2.36
C LEU A 70 0.02 1.76 -1.15
N HIS A 71 0.64 2.39 -0.18
CA HIS A 71 0.03 2.89 1.04
C HIS A 71 -0.01 4.41 1.01
N TRP A 72 -0.92 5.01 1.76
CA TRP A 72 -1.00 6.45 1.91
C TRP A 72 -1.13 6.84 3.37
N GLU A 73 -0.39 7.87 3.76
CA GLU A 73 -0.44 8.44 5.09
C GLU A 73 -0.98 9.86 5.04
N LEU A 74 -1.99 10.14 5.88
CA LEU A 74 -2.39 11.51 6.11
C LEU A 74 -1.30 12.25 6.89
N HIS A 75 -1.32 13.58 6.78
CA HIS A 75 -0.38 14.44 7.50
C HIS A 75 -0.35 14.11 9.01
N PRO A 76 0.82 14.14 9.70
CA PRO A 76 0.93 13.70 11.09
C PRO A 76 -0.03 14.37 12.07
N ARG A 77 -0.37 15.64 11.84
CA ARG A 77 -1.37 16.36 12.65
C ARG A 77 -2.74 15.66 12.62
N VAL A 78 -3.17 15.18 11.47
CA VAL A 78 -4.44 14.45 11.32
C VAL A 78 -4.33 13.08 12.00
N ARG A 79 -3.21 12.38 11.81
CA ARG A 79 -2.97 11.08 12.47
C ARG A 79 -2.99 11.17 13.99
N GLU A 80 -2.40 12.21 14.58
CA GLU A 80 -2.44 12.39 16.03
C GLU A 80 -3.84 12.76 16.53
N ALA A 81 -4.61 13.52 15.77
CA ALA A 81 -6.00 13.79 16.08
C ALA A 81 -6.85 12.51 16.05
N ILE A 82 -6.66 11.63 15.05
CA ILE A 82 -7.33 10.32 14.98
C ILE A 82 -6.98 9.48 16.21
N ARG A 83 -5.68 9.36 16.53
CA ARG A 83 -5.21 8.60 17.71
C ARG A 83 -5.85 9.11 18.99
N THR A 84 -5.96 10.44 19.13
CA THR A 84 -6.61 11.07 20.28
C THR A 84 -8.10 10.74 20.33
N ALA A 85 -8.84 10.90 19.23
CA ALA A 85 -10.26 10.58 19.17
C ALA A 85 -10.57 9.11 19.49
N ILE A 86 -9.73 8.18 18.99
CA ILE A 86 -9.83 6.75 19.32
C ILE A 86 -9.59 6.50 20.81
N ARG A 87 -8.53 7.08 21.40
CA ARG A 87 -8.23 6.92 22.84
C ARG A 87 -9.37 7.39 23.74
N HIS A 88 -10.14 8.38 23.29
CA HIS A 88 -11.28 8.92 24.04
C HIS A 88 -12.61 8.21 23.71
N SER A 89 -12.59 7.11 22.97
CA SER A 89 -13.77 6.31 22.59
C SER A 89 -14.90 7.14 21.97
N GLN A 90 -14.55 8.15 21.17
CA GLN A 90 -15.52 9.00 20.48
C GLN A 90 -16.10 8.28 19.26
N VAL A 91 -16.84 7.20 19.52
CA VAL A 91 -17.56 6.44 18.50
C VAL A 91 -18.58 7.36 17.82
N GLY A 92 -18.53 7.44 16.49
CA GLY A 92 -19.41 8.32 15.71
C GLY A 92 -18.93 9.78 15.62
N ASP A 93 -17.68 10.07 15.96
CA ASP A 93 -17.09 11.39 15.74
C ASP A 93 -17.09 11.75 14.24
N PRO A 94 -17.74 12.86 13.82
CA PRO A 94 -17.71 13.34 12.45
C PRO A 94 -16.30 13.50 11.87
N PHE A 95 -15.30 13.77 12.72
CA PHE A 95 -13.90 13.86 12.32
C PHE A 95 -13.33 12.50 11.86
N LEU A 96 -13.64 11.42 12.58
CA LEU A 96 -13.20 10.07 12.20
C LEU A 96 -13.87 9.64 10.89
N GLU A 97 -15.14 9.98 10.70
CA GLU A 97 -15.87 9.69 9.46
C GLU A 97 -15.33 10.49 8.26
N ALA A 98 -15.06 11.79 8.45
CA ALA A 98 -14.42 12.61 7.42
C ALA A 98 -13.03 12.09 7.04
N THR A 99 -12.26 11.60 8.02
CA THR A 99 -10.96 10.99 7.79
C THR A 99 -11.09 9.69 6.99
N ARG A 100 -12.03 8.81 7.37
CA ARG A 100 -12.34 7.60 6.61
C ARG A 100 -12.66 7.91 5.16
N GLN A 101 -13.54 8.89 4.93
CA GLN A 101 -13.89 9.35 3.59
C GLN A 101 -12.69 9.93 2.82
N ALA A 102 -11.75 10.60 3.49
CA ALA A 102 -10.53 11.10 2.86
C ALA A 102 -9.63 9.96 2.36
N TYR A 103 -9.46 8.89 3.16
CA TYR A 103 -8.73 7.70 2.73
C TYR A 103 -9.42 7.02 1.53
N GLU A 104 -10.74 6.83 1.62
CA GLU A 104 -11.55 6.27 0.52
C GLU A 104 -11.37 7.03 -0.78
N SER A 105 -11.50 8.36 -0.72
CA SER A 105 -11.38 9.24 -1.89
C SER A 105 -9.97 9.20 -2.47
N THR A 106 -8.95 9.11 -1.60
CA THR A 106 -7.55 8.99 -2.03
C THR A 106 -7.32 7.69 -2.79
N VAL A 107 -7.83 6.56 -2.28
CA VAL A 107 -7.74 5.25 -2.96
C VAL A 107 -8.39 5.31 -4.34
N THR A 108 -9.59 5.87 -4.43
CA THR A 108 -10.28 6.03 -5.71
C THR A 108 -9.46 6.88 -6.69
N ALA A 109 -8.91 8.01 -6.25
CA ALA A 109 -8.11 8.88 -7.10
C ALA A 109 -6.81 8.20 -7.57
N VAL A 110 -6.14 7.47 -6.68
CA VAL A 110 -4.92 6.72 -6.99
C VAL A 110 -5.20 5.61 -8.01
N LEU A 111 -6.27 4.83 -7.81
CA LEU A 111 -6.68 3.80 -8.77
C LEU A 111 -7.01 4.38 -10.14
N ALA A 112 -7.73 5.50 -10.17
CA ALA A 112 -8.04 6.18 -11.43
C ALA A 112 -6.76 6.68 -12.14
N THR A 113 -5.81 7.21 -11.38
CA THR A 113 -4.51 7.67 -11.91
C THR A 113 -3.70 6.50 -12.48
N LEU A 114 -3.56 5.42 -11.73
CA LEU A 114 -2.88 4.19 -12.18
C LEU A 114 -3.53 3.61 -13.43
N THR A 115 -4.87 3.55 -13.46
CA THR A 115 -5.62 3.07 -14.64
C THR A 115 -5.35 3.96 -15.85
N ALA A 116 -5.36 5.29 -15.69
CA ALA A 116 -5.07 6.23 -16.77
C ALA A 116 -3.62 6.11 -17.29
N LEU A 117 -2.69 5.69 -16.43
CA LEU A 117 -1.30 5.41 -16.77
C LEU A 117 -1.09 4.00 -17.34
N GLY A 118 -2.13 3.16 -17.42
CA GLY A 118 -2.07 1.82 -18.03
C GLY A 118 -1.73 0.69 -17.06
N TYR A 119 -1.76 0.92 -15.75
CA TYR A 119 -1.53 -0.12 -14.75
C TYR A 119 -2.78 -0.96 -14.50
N GLU A 120 -2.55 -2.24 -14.24
CA GLU A 120 -3.53 -3.08 -13.56
C GLU A 120 -3.32 -2.93 -12.05
N ALA A 121 -4.33 -2.41 -11.36
CA ALA A 121 -4.28 -2.19 -9.92
C ALA A 121 -5.65 -2.45 -9.28
N GLU A 122 -5.63 -2.89 -8.03
CA GLU A 122 -6.84 -3.17 -7.27
C GLU A 122 -6.77 -2.62 -5.85
N ARG A 123 -7.95 -2.40 -5.27
CA ARG A 123 -8.04 -2.05 -3.85
C ARG A 123 -7.73 -3.27 -2.99
N SER A 124 -7.00 -3.05 -1.90
CA SER A 124 -6.82 -4.05 -0.85
C SER A 124 -8.17 -4.56 -0.33
N ARG A 125 -8.25 -5.89 -0.23
CA ARG A 125 -9.31 -6.61 0.49
C ARG A 125 -8.82 -7.17 1.83
N ASP A 126 -7.58 -6.86 2.19
CA ASP A 126 -6.93 -7.31 3.40
C ASP A 126 -7.19 -6.32 4.54
N ASP A 127 -7.81 -6.80 5.61
CA ASP A 127 -8.09 -6.03 6.82
C ASP A 127 -6.81 -5.52 7.50
N TYR A 128 -5.65 -6.17 7.26
CA TYR A 128 -4.35 -5.72 7.74
C TYR A 128 -3.74 -4.59 6.90
N ARG A 129 -4.21 -4.39 5.67
CA ARG A 129 -3.78 -3.31 4.76
C ARG A 129 -4.97 -2.45 4.32
N PRO A 130 -5.68 -1.78 5.25
CA PRO A 130 -6.83 -0.96 4.89
C PRO A 130 -6.38 0.21 4.01
N TYR A 131 -7.18 0.50 2.98
CA TYR A 131 -6.94 1.59 2.02
C TYR A 131 -5.64 1.47 1.21
N ALA A 132 -4.95 0.32 1.25
CA ALA A 132 -3.84 0.07 0.34
C ALA A 132 -4.35 -0.23 -1.08
N VAL A 133 -3.49 0.03 -2.06
CA VAL A 133 -3.72 -0.31 -3.48
C VAL A 133 -2.64 -1.29 -3.89
N ARG A 134 -3.04 -2.46 -4.39
CA ARG A 134 -2.12 -3.44 -4.98
C ARG A 134 -1.90 -3.11 -6.44
N VAL A 135 -0.65 -3.07 -6.88
CA VAL A 135 -0.30 -2.95 -8.29
C VAL A 135 0.11 -4.31 -8.81
N LEU A 136 -0.60 -4.80 -9.83
CA LEU A 136 -0.48 -6.16 -10.35
C LEU A 136 0.47 -6.22 -11.55
N ALA A 137 0.33 -5.27 -12.47
CA ALA A 137 1.07 -5.26 -13.71
C ALA A 137 1.09 -3.88 -14.39
N HIS A 138 2.03 -3.73 -15.32
CA HIS A 138 2.07 -2.68 -16.31
C HIS A 138 2.52 -3.29 -17.64
N PRO A 139 1.94 -2.90 -18.80
CA PRO A 139 2.29 -3.46 -20.11
C PRO A 139 3.78 -3.47 -20.42
N ASP A 140 4.52 -2.45 -19.97
CA ASP A 140 5.97 -2.33 -20.20
C ASP A 140 6.85 -3.18 -19.24
N ILE A 141 6.26 -3.86 -18.25
CA ILE A 141 7.00 -4.59 -17.22
C ILE A 141 6.67 -6.08 -17.30
N HIS A 142 7.50 -6.80 -18.07
CA HIS A 142 7.39 -8.24 -18.25
C HIS A 142 8.17 -9.03 -17.18
N ALA A 143 7.76 -10.28 -17.00
CA ALA A 143 8.44 -11.30 -16.20
C ALA A 143 9.73 -11.76 -16.88
#